data_AF-A0A3C1GNN3-F1
#
_entry.id   AF-A0A3C1GNN3-F1
#
_cell.length_a   1.000
_cell.length_b   1.000
_cell.length_c   1.000
_cell.angle_alpha   90.00
_cell.angle_beta   90.00
_cell.angle_gamma   90.00
#
_symmetry.space_group_name_H-M   'P 1'
#
loop_
_entity.id
_entity.type
_entity.pdbx_description
1 polymer ?
#
loop_
_entity_poly.entity_id
_entity_poly.type
_entity_poly.pdbx_seq_one_letter_code
_entity_poly.pdbx_strand_id
1 'polypeptide(L)'
;MVERLVIMAPRDVIGPENLPPPLRPKEALAGAEEVQREKTLKEAREAFERAYILAELRAHDSNVTRTAEKLGIERSHLYRKLKGYGIAPSKG
;
A
#
# COMPACT_ATOMS: atom_id res chain seq x y z
N MET A 1 -23.67 20.40 17.36
CA MET A 1 -24.37 19.12 17.53
C MET A 1 -24.23 18.34 16.21
N VAL A 2 -23.16 17.65 15.81
CA VAL A 2 -22.26 16.59 16.36
C VAL A 2 -22.94 15.27 16.78
N GLU A 3 -24.25 15.11 16.65
CA GLU A 3 -24.95 13.97 17.29
C GLU A 3 -25.73 13.04 16.34
N ARG A 4 -25.60 13.17 15.00
CA ARG A 4 -26.34 12.28 14.08
C ARG A 4 -25.60 11.77 12.85
N LEU A 5 -24.27 11.80 12.85
CA LEU A 5 -23.42 11.22 11.79
C LEU A 5 -22.97 9.78 12.11
N VAL A 6 -23.39 9.22 13.25
CA VAL A 6 -22.96 7.91 13.77
C VAL A 6 -23.98 6.79 13.52
N ILE A 7 -25.16 7.08 12.96
CA ILE A 7 -26.23 6.09 12.85
C ILE A 7 -26.72 6.08 11.40
N MET A 8 -26.66 4.92 10.74
CA MET A 8 -27.28 4.57 9.45
C MET A 8 -26.42 4.59 8.16
N ALA A 9 -25.19 4.08 8.19
CA ALA A 9 -24.58 3.51 6.99
C ALA A 9 -24.10 2.07 7.27
N PRO A 10 -24.90 1.04 6.95
CA PRO A 10 -24.48 -0.34 7.08
C PRO A 10 -23.61 -0.69 5.87
N ARG A 11 -22.28 -0.50 5.99
CA ARG A 11 -21.19 -1.13 5.20
C ARG A 11 -19.82 -0.60 5.66
N ASP A 12 -18.92 -1.51 6.03
CA ASP A 12 -17.59 -1.27 6.60
C ASP A 12 -16.51 -0.80 5.62
N VAL A 13 -16.84 -0.48 4.36
CA VAL A 13 -15.87 -0.02 3.36
C VAL A 13 -16.49 1.10 2.51
N ILE A 14 -15.85 2.27 2.54
CA ILE A 14 -16.19 3.41 1.68
C ILE A 14 -15.32 3.34 0.43
N GLY A 15 -15.93 3.13 -0.74
CA GLY A 15 -15.26 3.14 -2.04
C GLY A 15 -15.37 4.50 -2.75
N PRO A 16 -14.55 4.78 -3.77
CA PRO A 16 -14.58 6.02 -4.55
C PRO A 16 -15.94 6.33 -5.20
N GLU A 17 -16.80 5.33 -5.35
CA GLU A 17 -18.18 5.43 -5.83
C GLU A 17 -19.15 6.10 -4.85
N ASN A 18 -18.81 6.15 -3.55
CA ASN A 18 -19.65 6.72 -2.50
C ASN A 18 -19.45 8.23 -2.31
N LEU A 19 -18.51 8.85 -3.04
CA LEU A 19 -18.25 10.28 -2.94
C LEU A 19 -19.30 11.12 -3.71
N PRO A 20 -19.76 12.24 -3.15
CA PRO A 20 -20.71 13.14 -3.82
C PRO A 20 -20.09 13.74 -5.10
N PRO A 21 -20.90 14.17 -6.09
CA PRO A 21 -20.44 14.57 -7.42
C PRO A 21 -19.24 15.52 -7.51
N PRO A 22 -19.08 16.56 -6.66
CA PRO A 22 -17.90 17.43 -6.70
C PRO A 22 -16.62 16.79 -6.13
N LEU A 23 -16.74 15.65 -5.43
CA LEU A 23 -15.65 14.85 -4.90
C LEU A 23 -15.44 13.55 -5.70
N ARG A 24 -16.26 13.27 -6.73
CA ARG A 24 -15.99 12.13 -7.62
C ARG A 24 -14.70 12.44 -8.37
N PRO A 25 -13.73 11.52 -8.40
CA PRO A 25 -12.47 11.74 -9.08
C PRO A 25 -12.66 11.70 -10.60
N LYS A 26 -13.24 12.76 -11.17
CA LYS A 26 -13.19 13.02 -12.61
C LYS A 26 -11.82 13.57 -13.04
N GLU A 27 -10.95 13.87 -12.07
CA GLU A 27 -9.56 14.28 -12.27
C GLU A 27 -8.54 13.14 -12.01
N ALA A 28 -8.88 12.08 -11.26
CA ALA A 28 -7.92 11.01 -10.97
C ALA A 28 -7.69 10.05 -12.16
N LEU A 29 -8.58 10.04 -13.14
CA LEU A 29 -8.40 9.25 -14.36
C LEU A 29 -7.50 9.95 -15.40
N ALA A 30 -7.35 11.28 -15.34
CA ALA A 30 -6.44 12.01 -16.22
C ALA A 30 -4.96 11.79 -15.84
N GLY A 31 -4.67 11.47 -14.57
CA GLY A 31 -3.30 11.17 -14.12
C GLY A 31 -2.93 9.68 -14.14
N ALA A 32 -3.89 8.79 -14.34
CA ALA A 32 -3.64 7.34 -14.34
C ALA A 32 -3.09 6.82 -15.68
N GLU A 33 -3.30 7.56 -16.78
CA GLU A 33 -2.83 7.18 -18.11
C GLU A 33 -1.39 7.62 -18.40
N GLU A 34 -0.91 8.69 -17.75
CA GLU A 34 0.42 9.24 -18.01
C GLU A 34 1.54 8.53 -17.22
N VAL A 35 1.22 7.90 -16.09
CA VAL A 35 2.18 7.12 -15.27
C VAL A 35 2.46 5.71 -15.82
N GLN A 36 1.72 5.29 -16.85
CA GLN A 36 1.85 3.96 -17.45
C GLN A 36 2.85 3.90 -18.62
N ARG A 37 3.37 5.04 -19.08
CA ARG A 37 4.36 5.05 -20.15
C ARG A 37 5.77 4.94 -19.55
N GLU A 38 6.42 3.83 -19.89
CA GLU A 38 7.85 3.54 -19.68
C GLU A 38 8.29 3.03 -18.30
N LYS A 39 7.51 2.17 -17.65
CA LYS A 39 8.09 1.24 -16.67
C LYS A 39 8.37 -0.09 -17.35
N THR A 40 9.63 -0.49 -17.38
CA THR A 40 10.01 -1.86 -17.75
C THR A 40 9.30 -2.85 -16.83
N LEU A 41 9.10 -4.10 -17.30
CA LEU A 41 8.53 -5.17 -16.46
C LEU A 41 9.29 -5.33 -15.14
N LYS A 42 10.59 -5.03 -15.16
CA LYS A 42 11.45 -5.03 -13.98
C LYS A 42 11.00 -3.97 -12.97
N GLU A 43 10.86 -2.72 -13.40
CA GLU A 43 10.46 -1.61 -12.51
C GLU A 43 9.04 -1.79 -11.98
N ALA A 44 8.13 -2.31 -12.80
CA ALA A 44 6.77 -2.63 -12.35
C ALA A 44 6.77 -3.69 -11.24
N ARG A 45 7.57 -4.75 -11.41
CA ARG A 45 7.74 -5.79 -10.38
C ARG A 45 8.40 -5.26 -9.12
N GLU A 46 9.43 -4.44 -9.25
CA GLU A 46 10.12 -3.83 -8.10
C GLU A 46 9.18 -2.88 -7.32
N ALA A 47 8.36 -2.09 -8.01
CA ALA A 47 7.37 -1.22 -7.38
C ALA A 47 6.31 -2.01 -6.62
N PHE A 48 5.78 -3.08 -7.22
CA PHE A 48 4.86 -4.00 -6.56
C PHE A 48 5.50 -4.68 -5.35
N GLU A 49 6.70 -5.25 -5.53
CA GLU A 49 7.41 -5.97 -4.47
C GLU A 49 7.71 -5.05 -3.28
N ARG A 50 8.17 -3.83 -3.54
CA ARG A 50 8.38 -2.81 -2.49
C ARG A 50 7.09 -2.50 -1.74
N ALA A 51 5.99 -2.26 -2.45
CA ALA A 51 4.70 -1.95 -1.82
C ALA A 51 4.18 -3.11 -0.98
N TYR A 52 4.33 -4.35 -1.48
CA TYR A 52 3.91 -5.56 -0.79
C TYR A 52 4.71 -5.81 0.49
N ILE A 53 6.05 -5.72 0.43
CA ILE A 53 6.92 -5.85 1.60
C ILE A 53 6.59 -4.79 2.66
N LEU A 54 6.31 -3.54 2.26
CA LEU A 54 5.91 -2.47 3.19
C LEU A 54 4.55 -2.73 3.84
N ALA A 55 3.59 -3.28 3.10
CA ALA A 55 2.29 -3.65 3.65
C ALA A 55 2.45 -4.75 4.71
N GLU A 56 3.24 -5.78 4.41
CA GLU A 56 3.47 -6.90 5.33
C GLU A 56 4.27 -6.49 6.56
N LEU A 57 5.29 -5.64 6.40
CA LEU A 57 6.02 -5.07 7.54
C LEU A 57 5.09 -4.28 8.46
N ARG A 58 4.16 -3.48 7.92
CA ARG A 58 3.19 -2.74 8.75
C ARG A 58 2.22 -3.68 9.46
N ALA A 59 1.78 -4.76 8.81
CA ALA A 59 0.90 -5.76 9.41
C ALA A 59 1.56 -6.53 10.56
N HIS A 60 2.89 -6.58 10.59
CA HIS A 60 3.68 -7.26 11.61
C HIS A 60 4.50 -6.32 12.50
N ASP A 61 4.09 -5.07 12.69
CA ASP A 61 4.75 -4.11 13.59
C ASP A 61 6.25 -3.92 13.30
N SER A 62 6.62 -3.88 12.02
CA SER A 62 8.02 -3.85 11.54
C SER A 62 8.87 -5.07 11.93
N ASN A 63 8.26 -6.17 12.35
CA ASN A 63 8.96 -7.42 12.66
C ASN A 63 9.41 -8.12 11.37
N VAL A 64 10.69 -7.91 11.03
CA VAL A 64 11.31 -8.46 9.82
C VAL A 64 11.32 -9.99 9.82
N THR A 65 11.44 -10.65 10.97
CA THR A 65 11.46 -12.11 11.06
C THR A 65 10.10 -12.70 10.68
N ARG A 66 9.02 -12.21 11.31
CA ARG A 66 7.65 -12.66 10.98
C ARG A 66 7.27 -12.34 9.54
N THR A 67 7.70 -11.17 9.05
CA THR A 67 7.48 -10.77 7.67
C THR A 67 8.20 -11.70 6.68
N ALA A 68 9.45 -12.09 6.97
CA ALA A 68 10.20 -13.03 6.13
C ALA A 68 9.54 -14.42 6.08
N GLU A 69 9.08 -14.92 7.22
CA GLU A 69 8.32 -16.18 7.32
C GLU A 69 7.03 -16.13 6.50
N LYS A 70 6.27 -15.03 6.61
CA LYS A 70 5.03 -14.83 5.87
C LYS A 70 5.23 -14.70 4.35
N LEU A 71 6.29 -14.02 3.95
CA LEU A 71 6.69 -13.88 2.55
C LEU A 71 7.33 -15.16 1.98
N GLY A 72 7.65 -16.15 2.83
CA GLY A 72 8.31 -17.38 2.41
C GLY A 72 9.73 -17.18 1.89
N ILE A 73 10.41 -16.11 2.33
CA ILE A 73 11.77 -15.79 1.93
C ILE A 73 12.71 -15.80 3.12
N GLU A 74 13.97 -16.11 2.87
CA GLU A 74 14.99 -16.10 3.90
C GLU A 74 15.22 -14.67 4.43
N ARG A 75 15.47 -14.53 5.73
CA ARG A 75 15.56 -13.23 6.41
C ARG A 75 16.64 -12.34 5.79
N SER A 76 17.81 -12.88 5.45
CA SER A 76 18.89 -12.12 4.81
C SER A 76 18.51 -11.62 3.41
N HIS A 77 17.67 -12.37 2.68
CA HIS A 77 17.11 -11.92 1.40
C HIS A 77 16.19 -10.72 1.58
N LEU A 78 15.30 -10.77 2.58
CA LEU A 78 14.43 -9.65 2.90
C LEU A 78 15.26 -8.40 3.31
N TYR A 79 16.29 -8.56 4.14
CA TYR A 79 17.17 -7.44 4.51
C TYR A 79 17.86 -6.80 3.30
N ARG A 80 18.33 -7.59 2.33
CA ARG A 80 18.90 -7.08 1.08
C ARG A 80 17.88 -6.28 0.28
N LYS A 81 16.64 -6.78 0.17
CA LYS A 81 15.53 -6.06 -0.50
C LYS A 81 15.20 -4.75 0.21
N LEU A 82 15.06 -4.76 1.54
CA LEU A 82 14.79 -3.56 2.32
C LEU A 82 15.89 -2.50 2.14
N LYS A 83 17.16 -2.91 2.18
CA LYS A 83 18.30 -2.02 1.91
C LYS A 83 18.26 -1.47 0.48
N GLY A 84 17.97 -2.32 -0.51
CA GLY A 84 17.84 -1.91 -1.91
C GLY A 84 16.70 -0.91 -2.16
N TYR A 85 15.61 -1.00 -1.39
CA TYR A 85 14.46 -0.09 -1.47
C TYR A 85 14.54 1.13 -0.54
N GLY A 86 15.62 1.27 0.23
CA GLY A 86 15.77 2.35 1.21
C GLY A 86 14.80 2.27 2.39
N ILE A 87 14.30 1.08 2.71
CA ILE A 87 13.37 0.85 3.82
C ILE A 87 14.19 0.52 5.06
N ALA A 88 14.22 1.43 6.03
CA ALA A 88 14.81 1.16 7.33
C ALA A 88 13.79 0.38 8.18
N PRO A 89 14.12 -0.84 8.66
CA PRO A 89 13.28 -1.49 9.66
C PRO A 89 13.30 -0.63 10.92
N SER A 90 12.13 -0.18 11.35
CA SER A 90 12.00 0.62 12.58
C SER A 90 12.56 -0.19 13.74
N LYS A 91 13.60 0.33 14.40
CA LYS A 91 14.12 -0.25 15.63
C LYS A 91 13.10 -0.01 16.73
N GLY A 92 12.41 -1.07 17.14
CA GLY A 92 11.90 -1.21 18.51
C GLY A 92 13.04 -1.54 19.45
#